data_AF-A0A1Q7DE53-F1
#
_entry.id   AF-A0A1Q7DE53-F1
#
_cell.length_a   1.000
_cell.length_b   1.000
_cell.length_c   1.000
_cell.angle_alpha   90.00
_cell.angle_beta   90.00
_cell.angle_gamma   90.00
#
_symmetry.space_group_name_H-M   'P 1'
#
loop_
_entity.id
_entity.type
_entity.pdbx_description
1 polymer ?
#
loop_
_entity_poly.entity_id
_entity_poly.type
_entity_poly.pdbx_seq_one_letter_code
_entity_poly.pdbx_strand_id
1 'polypeptide(L)'
;MFQAEFGKPPEALGVRLVQMTQPDMLTMPKGVDAVTPASPGVYKMQNVTKNGTILVSSYGTAGPAHKLGAGAVMPGAKNAWAWPEGYIGQRGFYVVRTELVKEHPDLVVAFLLAHHEASKALHKDYRKIWELGNRYFQMPFEAAQPAIKNGMLFTIRDWVWVTEGDVAHAVNGARFMHRAGTLKQPVDWNFVIQTLTPVAPLVKRAYEQAGSYPALEEFLKKETPDFRGYPSWMLDRWDMKRWRLE
;
A
#
# COMPACT_ATOMS: atom_id res chain seq x y z
N MET A 1 -6.80 -4.04 -12.22
CA MET A 1 -8.28 -4.02 -12.37
C MET A 1 -8.70 -4.57 -13.73
N PHE A 2 -8.50 -3.87 -14.86
CA PHE A 2 -8.99 -4.32 -16.17
C PHE A 2 -8.57 -5.75 -16.55
N GLN A 3 -7.29 -6.09 -16.40
CA GLN A 3 -6.80 -7.45 -16.63
C GLN A 3 -7.50 -8.49 -15.75
N ALA A 4 -7.77 -8.16 -14.48
CA ALA A 4 -8.36 -9.07 -13.51
C ALA A 4 -9.87 -9.29 -13.76
N GLU A 5 -10.58 -8.23 -14.14
CA GLU A 5 -12.03 -8.26 -14.40
C GLU A 5 -12.39 -8.74 -15.81
N PHE A 6 -11.57 -8.41 -16.81
CA PHE A 6 -11.93 -8.59 -18.22
C PHE A 6 -10.90 -9.38 -19.02
N GLY A 7 -9.76 -9.75 -18.44
CA GLY A 7 -8.67 -10.44 -19.14
C GLY A 7 -8.00 -9.58 -20.24
N LYS A 8 -8.28 -8.27 -20.28
CA LYS A 8 -7.87 -7.37 -21.35
C LYS A 8 -7.27 -6.08 -20.78
N PRO A 9 -6.29 -5.46 -21.48
CA PRO A 9 -5.82 -4.13 -21.15
C PRO A 9 -6.90 -3.07 -21.46
N PRO A 10 -6.82 -1.87 -20.86
CA PRO A 10 -7.79 -0.79 -21.07
C PRO A 10 -8.01 -0.44 -22.55
N GLU A 11 -6.95 -0.41 -23.35
CA GLU A 11 -6.99 0.02 -24.76
C GLU A 11 -7.82 -0.96 -25.61
N ALA A 12 -7.73 -2.26 -25.33
CA ALA A 12 -8.53 -3.30 -25.99
C ALA A 12 -10.02 -3.26 -25.60
N LEU A 13 -10.36 -2.49 -24.56
CA LEU A 13 -11.72 -2.22 -24.12
C LEU A 13 -12.22 -0.83 -24.60
N GLY A 14 -11.43 -0.13 -25.42
CA GLY A 14 -11.75 1.23 -25.87
C GLY A 14 -11.58 2.30 -24.79
N VAL A 15 -10.89 1.98 -23.69
CA VAL A 15 -10.63 2.94 -22.60
C VAL A 15 -9.35 3.71 -22.90
N ARG A 16 -9.46 5.04 -22.95
CA ARG A 16 -8.32 5.94 -23.07
C ARG A 16 -7.88 6.42 -21.69
N LEU A 17 -6.65 6.08 -21.30
CA LEU A 17 -6.03 6.61 -20.09
C LEU A 17 -5.45 8.00 -20.34
N VAL A 18 -5.68 8.93 -19.41
CA VAL A 18 -5.15 10.30 -19.47
C VAL A 18 -4.51 10.63 -18.12
N GLN A 19 -3.23 11.02 -18.16
CA GLN A 19 -2.53 11.51 -16.98
C GLN A 19 -2.96 12.95 -16.68
N MET A 20 -3.25 13.25 -15.43
CA MET A 20 -3.65 14.58 -14.98
C MET A 20 -3.18 14.83 -13.55
N THR A 21 -3.18 16.10 -13.10
CA THR A 21 -2.82 16.41 -11.71
C THR A 21 -3.97 16.01 -10.79
N GLN A 22 -3.68 15.74 -9.50
CA GLN A 22 -4.73 15.40 -8.55
C GLN A 22 -5.80 16.50 -8.43
N PRO A 23 -5.48 17.81 -8.37
CA PRO A 23 -6.48 18.88 -8.44
C PRO A 23 -7.41 18.77 -9.67
N ASP A 24 -6.85 18.54 -10.86
CA ASP A 24 -7.64 18.44 -12.10
C ASP A 24 -8.55 17.19 -12.10
N MET A 25 -8.09 16.07 -11.53
CA MET A 25 -8.95 14.87 -11.36
C MET A 25 -10.21 15.21 -10.56
N LEU A 26 -10.08 16.04 -9.52
CA LEU A 26 -11.19 16.38 -8.63
C LEU A 26 -12.26 17.25 -9.32
N THR A 27 -11.94 17.89 -10.44
CA THR A 27 -12.91 18.70 -11.19
C THR A 27 -13.74 17.88 -12.18
N MET A 28 -13.39 16.62 -12.45
CA MET A 28 -14.05 15.77 -13.46
C MET A 28 -14.25 16.51 -14.80
N PRO A 29 -13.15 16.90 -15.47
CA PRO A 29 -13.24 17.76 -16.65
C PRO A 29 -14.03 17.09 -17.78
N LYS A 30 -14.62 17.91 -18.66
CA LYS A 30 -15.43 17.43 -19.79
C LYS A 30 -14.66 16.40 -20.62
N GLY A 31 -15.28 15.25 -20.87
CA GLY A 31 -14.69 14.14 -21.61
C GLY A 31 -13.93 13.12 -20.74
N VAL A 32 -13.98 13.25 -19.41
CA VAL A 32 -13.48 12.24 -18.46
C VAL A 32 -14.65 11.54 -17.80
N ASP A 33 -14.80 10.24 -18.07
CA ASP A 33 -15.90 9.42 -17.52
C ASP A 33 -15.62 8.89 -16.11
N ALA A 34 -14.34 8.71 -15.78
CA ALA A 34 -13.89 8.19 -14.49
C ALA A 34 -12.46 8.65 -14.17
N VAL A 35 -12.16 8.75 -12.88
CA VAL A 35 -10.83 9.09 -12.35
C VAL A 35 -10.42 8.10 -11.27
N THR A 36 -9.10 7.97 -11.06
CA THR A 36 -8.53 7.06 -10.05
C THR A 36 -7.67 7.83 -9.04
N PRO A 37 -8.27 8.63 -8.13
CA PRO A 37 -7.52 9.33 -7.11
C PRO A 37 -7.13 8.39 -5.97
N ALA A 38 -6.03 8.69 -5.28
CA ALA A 38 -5.71 8.04 -4.01
C ALA A 38 -6.83 8.28 -2.99
N SER A 39 -6.98 7.40 -2.00
CA SER A 39 -8.12 7.38 -1.06
C SER A 39 -8.50 8.76 -0.49
N PRO A 40 -7.58 9.61 0.01
CA PRO A 40 -7.96 10.96 0.50
C PRO A 40 -8.61 11.84 -0.57
N GLY A 41 -8.17 11.72 -1.83
CA GLY A 41 -8.76 12.42 -2.97
C GLY A 41 -10.18 11.93 -3.28
N VAL A 42 -10.45 10.63 -3.16
CA VAL A 42 -11.80 10.06 -3.30
C VAL A 42 -12.75 10.70 -2.28
N TYR A 43 -12.36 10.73 -1.00
CA TYR A 43 -13.22 11.28 0.05
C TYR A 43 -13.38 12.80 -0.08
N LYS A 44 -12.34 13.52 -0.50
CA LYS A 44 -12.46 14.95 -0.83
C LYS A 44 -13.43 15.16 -2.01
N MET A 45 -13.38 14.30 -3.02
CA MET A 45 -14.30 14.37 -4.15
C MET A 45 -15.74 14.21 -3.70
N GLN A 46 -16.04 13.19 -2.89
CA GLN A 46 -17.38 12.88 -2.42
C GLN A 46 -17.93 13.92 -1.43
N ASN A 47 -17.11 14.34 -0.46
CA ASN A 47 -17.58 15.13 0.68
C ASN A 47 -17.42 16.65 0.50
N VAL A 48 -16.44 17.08 -0.30
CA VAL A 48 -16.14 18.51 -0.48
C VAL A 48 -16.65 18.98 -1.83
N THR A 49 -16.15 18.39 -2.93
CA THR A 49 -16.52 18.88 -4.28
C THR A 49 -17.88 18.36 -4.73
N LYS A 50 -18.33 17.22 -4.20
CA LYS A 50 -19.53 16.48 -4.60
C LYS A 50 -19.59 16.15 -6.10
N ASN A 51 -18.44 16.06 -6.77
CA ASN A 51 -18.31 15.88 -8.22
C ASN A 51 -18.18 14.40 -8.65
N GLY A 52 -18.37 13.45 -7.75
CA GLY A 52 -18.22 12.04 -8.09
C GLY A 52 -18.65 11.10 -6.98
N THR A 53 -18.76 9.82 -7.35
CA THR A 53 -19.09 8.71 -6.45
C THR A 53 -18.20 7.52 -6.73
N ILE A 54 -17.95 6.69 -5.73
CA ILE A 54 -17.12 5.48 -5.89
C ILE A 54 -17.92 4.47 -6.71
N LEU A 55 -17.36 4.08 -7.86
CA LEU A 55 -17.85 2.97 -8.66
C LEU A 55 -17.22 1.65 -8.20
N VAL A 56 -15.89 1.60 -8.12
CA VAL A 56 -15.12 0.44 -7.66
C VAL A 56 -13.94 0.93 -6.83
N SER A 57 -13.68 0.23 -5.73
CA SER A 57 -12.54 0.47 -4.84
C SER A 57 -11.29 -0.27 -5.31
N SER A 58 -10.11 0.28 -5.05
CA SER A 58 -8.83 -0.40 -5.31
C SER A 58 -8.69 -1.73 -4.54
N TYR A 59 -9.42 -1.88 -3.43
CA TYR A 59 -9.49 -3.09 -2.62
C TYR A 59 -10.38 -4.20 -3.22
N GLY A 60 -10.87 -4.04 -4.46
CA GLY A 60 -11.64 -5.08 -5.13
C GLY A 60 -13.12 -5.14 -4.73
N THR A 61 -13.65 -4.09 -4.12
CA THR A 61 -15.06 -4.01 -3.69
C THR A 61 -15.84 -2.97 -4.50
N ALA A 62 -17.11 -3.27 -4.75
CA ALA A 62 -18.07 -2.42 -5.41
C ALA A 62 -18.41 -1.19 -4.54
N GLY A 63 -18.51 -0.02 -5.16
CA GLY A 63 -19.00 1.19 -4.53
C GLY A 63 -20.53 1.34 -4.64
N PRO A 64 -21.11 2.38 -4.02
CA PRO A 64 -22.57 2.58 -4.01
C PRO A 64 -23.21 2.74 -5.40
N ALA A 65 -22.45 3.21 -6.39
CA ALA A 65 -22.94 3.37 -7.76
C ALA A 65 -22.87 2.10 -8.60
N HIS A 66 -22.34 1.00 -8.07
CA HIS A 66 -22.17 -0.24 -8.81
C HIS A 66 -23.39 -1.17 -8.65
N LYS A 67 -23.77 -1.85 -9.75
CA LYS A 67 -24.92 -2.76 -9.80
C LYS A 67 -24.88 -3.96 -8.84
N LEU A 68 -23.70 -4.30 -8.31
CA LEU A 68 -23.54 -5.37 -7.33
C LEU A 68 -23.93 -4.95 -5.90
N GLY A 69 -24.12 -3.65 -5.66
CA GLY A 69 -24.31 -3.09 -4.33
C GLY A 69 -23.00 -2.79 -3.60
N ALA A 70 -23.04 -1.80 -2.72
CA ALA A 70 -21.87 -1.34 -1.98
C ALA A 70 -21.26 -2.46 -1.12
N GLY A 71 -19.94 -2.62 -1.18
CA GLY A 71 -19.19 -3.59 -0.39
C GLY A 71 -19.11 -4.99 -0.99
N ALA A 72 -19.87 -5.30 -2.05
CA ALA A 72 -19.76 -6.58 -2.74
C ALA A 72 -18.36 -6.77 -3.35
N VAL A 73 -17.77 -7.96 -3.21
CA VAL A 73 -16.49 -8.29 -3.85
C VAL A 73 -16.70 -8.39 -5.36
N MET A 74 -15.87 -7.68 -6.13
CA MET A 74 -15.90 -7.72 -7.58
C MET A 74 -15.50 -9.12 -8.09
N PRO A 75 -16.14 -9.66 -9.14
CA PRO A 75 -15.90 -11.03 -9.59
C PRO A 75 -14.45 -11.35 -9.92
N GLY A 76 -13.74 -10.43 -10.58
CA GLY A 76 -12.34 -10.59 -10.94
C GLY A 76 -11.35 -10.17 -9.85
N ALA A 77 -11.79 -9.63 -8.70
CA ALA A 77 -10.88 -9.18 -7.64
C ALA A 77 -9.97 -10.31 -7.15
N LYS A 78 -10.48 -11.55 -7.08
CA LYS A 78 -9.71 -12.74 -6.70
C LYS A 78 -8.65 -13.14 -7.71
N ASN A 79 -8.79 -12.70 -8.95
CA ASN A 79 -7.81 -12.92 -10.01
C ASN A 79 -6.73 -11.82 -10.04
N ALA A 80 -6.89 -10.78 -9.22
CA ALA A 80 -5.89 -9.72 -9.14
C ALA A 80 -4.62 -10.24 -8.49
N TRP A 81 -3.49 -9.79 -9.02
CA TRP A 81 -2.18 -10.19 -8.52
C TRP A 81 -1.92 -9.82 -7.05
N ALA A 82 -2.58 -8.76 -6.57
CA ALA A 82 -2.46 -8.27 -5.21
C ALA A 82 -3.58 -8.81 -4.30
N TRP A 83 -4.34 -9.83 -4.72
CA TRP A 83 -5.32 -10.48 -3.84
C TRP A 83 -4.63 -11.13 -2.62
N PRO A 84 -5.10 -10.95 -1.37
CA PRO A 84 -6.42 -10.42 -0.95
C PRO A 84 -6.52 -8.91 -0.73
N GLU A 85 -5.48 -8.13 -0.99
CA GLU A 85 -5.49 -6.67 -0.81
C GLU A 85 -6.26 -5.93 -1.92
N GLY A 86 -6.53 -6.59 -3.04
CA GLY A 86 -7.36 -6.07 -4.14
C GLY A 86 -6.60 -5.96 -5.45
N TYR A 87 -6.86 -4.90 -6.22
CA TYR A 87 -6.27 -4.71 -7.56
C TYR A 87 -4.87 -4.12 -7.55
N ILE A 88 -4.50 -3.41 -6.49
CA ILE A 88 -3.18 -2.82 -6.27
C ILE A 88 -2.79 -3.07 -4.82
N GLY A 89 -1.53 -3.40 -4.57
CA GLY A 89 -0.97 -3.28 -3.22
C GLY A 89 -0.10 -2.05 -3.15
N GLN A 90 -0.61 -1.03 -2.48
CA GLN A 90 0.15 0.18 -2.23
C GLN A 90 1.01 -0.02 -0.97
N ARG A 91 2.27 0.39 -1.03
CA ARG A 91 3.19 0.39 0.11
C ARG A 91 3.89 1.73 0.24
N GLY A 92 3.96 2.23 1.47
CA GLY A 92 4.83 3.33 1.85
C GLY A 92 6.04 2.78 2.57
N PHE A 93 7.22 3.28 2.23
CA PHE A 93 8.46 2.94 2.91
C PHE A 93 9.08 4.20 3.48
N TYR A 94 9.57 4.12 4.72
CA TYR A 94 10.51 5.11 5.22
C TYR A 94 11.87 4.80 4.61
N VAL A 95 12.46 5.80 3.96
CA VAL A 95 13.78 5.71 3.35
C VAL A 95 14.76 6.58 4.13
N VAL A 96 15.98 6.08 4.27
CA VAL A 96 17.05 6.75 5.00
C VAL A 96 18.29 6.83 4.11
N ARG A 97 19.06 7.90 4.25
CA ARG A 97 20.32 8.06 3.52
C ARG A 97 21.33 7.03 3.96
N THR A 98 22.09 6.47 3.03
CA THR A 98 23.11 5.46 3.31
C THR A 98 24.19 5.97 4.27
N GLU A 99 24.54 7.24 4.20
CA GLU A 99 25.50 7.89 5.10
C GLU A 99 25.00 7.87 6.54
N LEU A 100 23.73 8.20 6.77
CA LEU A 100 23.12 8.17 8.11
C LEU A 100 23.10 6.76 8.70
N VAL A 101 22.85 5.74 7.88
CA VAL A 101 22.93 4.34 8.32
C VAL A 101 24.33 3.97 8.81
N LYS A 102 25.38 4.49 8.15
CA LYS A 102 26.78 4.21 8.50
C LYS A 102 27.26 5.03 9.70
N GLU A 103 26.97 6.33 9.71
CA GLU A 103 27.48 7.29 10.69
C GLU A 103 26.67 7.29 11.99
N HIS A 104 25.37 7.02 11.89
CA HIS A 104 24.42 7.09 13.00
C HIS A 104 23.47 5.88 13.06
N PRO A 105 23.99 4.64 13.13
CA PRO A 105 23.16 3.43 13.15
C PRO A 105 22.18 3.38 14.33
N ASP A 106 22.57 3.93 15.49
CA ASP A 106 21.70 3.98 16.67
C ASP A 106 20.48 4.90 16.46
N LEU A 107 20.61 5.96 15.65
CA LEU A 107 19.47 6.82 15.30
C LEU A 107 18.44 6.06 14.45
N VAL A 108 18.91 5.19 13.55
CA VAL A 108 18.03 4.32 12.75
C VAL A 108 17.29 3.33 13.64
N VAL A 109 18.00 2.69 14.58
CA VAL A 109 17.39 1.76 15.55
C VAL A 109 16.36 2.49 16.43
N ALA A 110 16.70 3.66 16.97
CA ALA A 110 15.79 4.47 17.79
C ALA A 110 14.52 4.86 17.03
N PHE A 111 14.64 5.27 15.77
CA PHE A 111 13.49 5.56 14.91
C PHE A 111 12.60 4.33 14.73
N LEU A 112 13.18 3.16 14.44
CA LEU A 112 12.43 1.92 14.23
C LEU A 112 11.66 1.50 15.50
N LEU A 113 12.28 1.62 16.68
CA LEU A 113 11.64 1.36 17.96
C LEU A 113 10.47 2.31 18.21
N ALA A 114 10.69 3.62 18.05
CA ALA A 114 9.64 4.62 18.24
C ALA A 114 8.47 4.39 17.27
N HIS A 115 8.75 4.03 16.02
CA HIS A 115 7.74 3.71 15.03
C HIS A 115 6.95 2.45 15.41
N HIS A 116 7.64 1.41 15.89
CA HIS A 116 7.00 0.19 16.37
C HIS A 116 6.05 0.46 17.55
N GLU A 117 6.51 1.18 18.57
CA GLU A 117 5.70 1.55 19.73
C GLU A 117 4.49 2.40 19.34
N ALA A 118 4.68 3.38 18.44
CA ALA A 118 3.57 4.17 17.92
C ALA A 118 2.54 3.29 17.16
N SER A 119 3.01 2.31 16.39
CA SER A 119 2.14 1.38 15.66
C SER A 119 1.28 0.52 16.59
N LYS A 120 1.86 0.06 17.70
CA LYS A 120 1.13 -0.68 18.73
C LYS A 120 0.12 0.20 19.45
N ALA A 121 0.56 1.40 19.87
CA ALA A 121 -0.30 2.34 20.60
C ALA A 121 -1.51 2.80 19.79
N LEU A 122 -1.38 2.88 18.46
CA LEU A 122 -2.46 3.30 17.55
C LEU A 122 -3.28 2.14 16.99
N HIS A 123 -2.92 0.88 17.27
CA HIS A 123 -3.57 -0.26 16.63
C HIS A 123 -5.09 -0.27 16.90
N LYS A 124 -5.87 -0.18 15.82
CA LYS A 124 -7.34 -0.09 15.80
C LYS A 124 -7.95 1.10 16.53
N ASP A 125 -7.14 2.07 17.01
CA ASP A 125 -7.64 3.36 17.49
C ASP A 125 -7.86 4.33 16.32
N TYR A 126 -8.92 4.07 15.56
CA TYR A 126 -9.25 4.84 14.37
C TYR A 126 -9.49 6.32 14.67
N ARG A 127 -9.99 6.64 15.87
CA ARG A 127 -10.23 8.03 16.26
C ARG A 127 -8.92 8.75 16.47
N LYS A 128 -7.96 8.14 17.17
CA LYS A 128 -6.65 8.77 17.40
C LYS A 128 -5.84 8.90 16.11
N ILE A 129 -5.88 7.88 15.25
CA ILE A 129 -5.27 7.95 13.91
C ILE A 129 -5.85 9.12 13.12
N TRP A 130 -7.18 9.28 13.14
CA TRP A 130 -7.83 10.42 12.52
C TRP A 130 -7.37 11.74 13.14
N GLU A 131 -7.37 11.91 14.46
CA GLU A 131 -6.95 13.16 15.11
C GLU A 131 -5.54 13.59 14.70
N LEU A 132 -4.60 12.64 14.63
CA LEU A 132 -3.22 12.91 14.22
C LEU A 132 -3.11 13.27 12.73
N GLY A 133 -3.84 12.56 11.86
CA GLY A 133 -3.79 12.76 10.42
C GLY A 133 -4.66 13.93 9.92
N ASN A 134 -5.72 14.28 10.64
CA ASN A 134 -6.76 15.18 10.15
C ASN A 134 -6.28 16.62 10.02
N ARG A 135 -5.19 17.00 10.70
CA ARG A 135 -4.52 18.28 10.46
C ARG A 135 -4.11 18.47 9.00
N TYR A 136 -3.90 17.38 8.26
CA TYR A 136 -3.54 17.40 6.84
C TYR A 136 -4.74 17.17 5.93
N PHE A 137 -5.61 16.23 6.27
CA PHE A 137 -6.70 15.83 5.38
C PHE A 137 -7.96 16.68 5.52
N GLN A 138 -8.18 17.31 6.69
CA GLN A 138 -9.28 18.24 6.95
C GLN A 138 -10.67 17.67 6.59
N MET A 139 -10.97 16.46 7.07
CA MET A 139 -12.22 15.75 6.85
C MET A 139 -12.91 15.36 8.17
N PRO A 140 -14.25 15.31 8.22
CA PRO A 140 -14.97 14.69 9.33
C PRO A 140 -14.54 13.24 9.56
N PHE A 141 -14.61 12.77 10.80
CA PHE A 141 -14.18 11.41 11.15
C PHE A 141 -14.97 10.34 10.40
N GLU A 142 -16.28 10.52 10.28
CA GLU A 142 -17.22 9.60 9.63
C GLU A 142 -16.86 9.42 8.14
N ALA A 143 -16.43 10.50 7.49
CA ALA A 143 -15.97 10.48 6.10
C ALA A 143 -14.58 9.83 5.94
N ALA A 144 -13.68 10.00 6.91
CA ALA A 144 -12.32 9.46 6.87
C ALA A 144 -12.23 8.00 7.34
N GLN A 145 -13.17 7.54 8.16
CA GLN A 145 -13.12 6.24 8.82
C GLN A 145 -12.95 5.06 7.85
N PRO A 146 -13.65 5.00 6.69
CA PRO A 146 -13.44 3.90 5.75
C PRO A 146 -12.01 3.86 5.20
N ALA A 147 -11.39 5.03 4.97
CA ALA A 147 -10.00 5.13 4.53
C ALA A 147 -9.04 4.53 5.56
N ILE A 148 -9.26 4.89 6.83
CA ILE A 148 -8.42 4.48 7.96
C ILE A 148 -8.52 2.97 8.15
N LYS A 149 -9.73 2.40 8.10
CA LYS A 149 -9.98 0.96 8.26
C LYS A 149 -9.23 0.11 7.22
N ASN A 150 -9.03 0.66 6.01
CA ASN A 150 -8.30 -0.02 4.95
C ASN A 150 -6.75 0.11 5.06
N GLY A 151 -6.23 0.81 6.07
CA GLY A 151 -4.79 1.05 6.25
C GLY A 151 -4.07 -0.07 7.00
N MET A 152 -3.16 -0.79 6.34
CA MET A 152 -2.50 -1.98 6.90
C MET A 152 -1.80 -1.80 8.27
N LEU A 153 -0.96 -0.77 8.40
CA LEU A 153 0.00 -0.62 9.52
C LEU A 153 -0.65 -0.51 10.91
N PHE A 154 -1.87 0.01 10.98
CA PHE A 154 -2.57 0.22 12.25
C PHE A 154 -3.89 -0.55 12.35
N THR A 155 -4.36 -1.22 11.29
CA THR A 155 -5.65 -1.93 11.32
C THR A 155 -5.49 -3.43 11.20
N ILE A 156 -4.54 -3.87 10.36
CA ILE A 156 -4.24 -5.28 10.13
C ILE A 156 -3.03 -5.71 10.97
N ARG A 157 -1.99 -4.88 10.93
CA ARG A 157 -0.77 -5.05 11.71
C ARG A 157 -0.77 -4.07 12.88
N ASP A 158 0.03 -4.40 13.87
CA ASP A 158 0.45 -3.55 14.99
C ASP A 158 1.98 -3.51 15.09
N TRP A 159 2.65 -3.79 13.96
CA TRP A 159 4.10 -3.86 13.83
C TRP A 159 4.56 -3.31 12.49
N VAL A 160 5.83 -2.88 12.42
CA VAL A 160 6.34 -2.01 11.35
C VAL A 160 7.41 -2.66 10.46
N TRP A 161 7.76 -3.90 10.74
CA TRP A 161 8.88 -4.60 10.12
C TRP A 161 8.61 -4.91 8.64
N VAL A 162 9.48 -4.47 7.73
CA VAL A 162 9.29 -4.77 6.30
C VAL A 162 9.47 -6.27 6.06
N THR A 163 8.54 -6.87 5.31
CA THR A 163 8.61 -8.27 4.84
C THR A 163 8.87 -8.34 3.33
N GLU A 164 9.25 -9.52 2.83
CA GLU A 164 9.34 -9.78 1.38
C GLU A 164 8.02 -9.51 0.65
N GLY A 165 6.86 -9.74 1.30
CA GLY A 165 5.55 -9.47 0.73
C GLY A 165 5.30 -7.97 0.53
N ASP A 166 5.80 -7.13 1.43
CA ASP A 166 5.74 -5.68 1.26
C ASP A 166 6.60 -5.21 0.10
N VAL A 167 7.80 -5.77 -0.02
CA VAL A 167 8.73 -5.47 -1.10
C VAL A 167 8.22 -5.96 -2.46
N ALA A 168 7.53 -7.09 -2.51
CA ALA A 168 6.92 -7.61 -3.73
C ALA A 168 6.00 -6.56 -4.39
N HIS A 169 5.24 -5.82 -3.59
CA HIS A 169 4.40 -4.73 -4.08
C HIS A 169 5.20 -3.58 -4.67
N ALA A 170 6.35 -3.24 -4.09
CA ALA A 170 7.24 -2.22 -4.63
C ALA A 170 7.84 -2.64 -5.99
N VAL A 171 8.35 -3.87 -6.07
CA VAL A 171 8.94 -4.42 -7.30
C VAL A 171 7.90 -4.51 -8.41
N ASN A 172 6.73 -5.05 -8.12
CA ASN A 172 5.64 -5.18 -9.09
C ASN A 172 5.06 -3.82 -9.48
N GLY A 173 4.91 -2.89 -8.53
CA GLY A 173 4.53 -1.51 -8.79
C GLY A 173 5.51 -0.80 -9.74
N ALA A 174 6.81 -0.94 -9.50
CA ALA A 174 7.85 -0.35 -10.34
C ALA A 174 7.83 -0.90 -11.77
N ARG A 175 7.50 -2.19 -11.98
CA ARG A 175 7.31 -2.77 -13.31
C ARG A 175 6.16 -2.10 -14.07
N PHE A 176 5.03 -1.84 -13.41
CA PHE A 176 3.92 -1.11 -14.02
C PHE A 176 4.32 0.33 -14.37
N MET A 177 5.03 1.02 -13.47
CA MET A 177 5.53 2.37 -13.73
C MET A 177 6.55 2.43 -14.88
N HIS A 178 7.39 1.40 -15.03
CA HIS A 178 8.31 1.29 -16.15
C HIS A 178 7.57 1.05 -17.48
N ARG A 179 6.61 0.12 -17.50
CA ARG A 179 5.75 -0.12 -18.68
C ARG A 179 4.95 1.13 -19.09
N ALA A 180 4.55 1.95 -18.13
CA ALA A 180 3.88 3.23 -18.36
C ALA A 180 4.84 4.37 -18.79
N GLY A 181 6.16 4.13 -18.84
CA GLY A 181 7.15 5.14 -19.22
C GLY A 181 7.50 6.15 -18.12
N THR A 182 6.89 6.05 -16.94
CA THR A 182 7.16 6.94 -15.78
C THR A 182 8.52 6.66 -15.16
N LEU A 183 8.96 5.40 -15.16
CA LEU A 183 10.24 4.98 -14.63
C LEU A 183 11.16 4.52 -15.78
N LYS A 184 12.37 5.10 -15.87
CA LYS A 184 13.31 4.80 -16.96
C LYS A 184 13.85 3.37 -16.94
N GLN A 185 14.10 2.83 -15.76
CA GLN A 185 14.62 1.48 -15.56
C GLN A 185 13.73 0.72 -14.58
N PRO A 186 13.46 -0.58 -14.78
CA PRO A 186 12.71 -1.36 -13.81
C PRO A 186 13.49 -1.47 -12.50
N VAL A 187 12.76 -1.53 -11.39
CA VAL A 187 13.32 -2.03 -10.12
C VAL A 187 13.22 -3.54 -10.12
N ASP A 188 14.32 -4.23 -9.86
CA ASP A 188 14.35 -5.68 -9.70
C ASP A 188 14.70 -6.08 -8.26
N TRP A 189 14.63 -7.38 -8.01
CA TRP A 189 14.91 -7.93 -6.68
C TRP A 189 16.37 -7.76 -6.25
N ASN A 190 17.32 -7.75 -7.19
CA ASN A 190 18.74 -7.59 -6.86
C ASN A 190 18.99 -6.18 -6.33
N PHE A 191 18.43 -5.17 -6.99
CA PHE A 191 18.49 -3.79 -6.53
C PHE A 191 17.90 -3.63 -5.13
N VAL A 192 16.74 -4.25 -4.88
CA VAL A 192 16.11 -4.20 -3.54
C VAL A 192 17.00 -4.87 -2.50
N ILE A 193 17.49 -6.09 -2.74
CA ILE A 193 18.32 -6.81 -1.76
C ILE A 193 19.57 -6.00 -1.44
N GLN A 194 20.24 -5.42 -2.44
CA GLN A 194 21.38 -4.53 -2.24
C GLN A 194 21.03 -3.29 -1.40
N THR A 195 19.84 -2.74 -1.61
CA THR A 195 19.35 -1.56 -0.87
C THR A 195 19.06 -1.89 0.60
N LEU A 196 18.51 -3.07 0.88
CA LEU A 196 18.10 -3.46 2.24
C LEU A 196 19.23 -4.07 3.07
N THR A 197 20.21 -4.71 2.43
CA THR A 197 21.31 -5.42 3.10
C THR A 197 22.03 -4.58 4.16
N PRO A 198 22.38 -3.29 3.92
CA PRO A 198 23.06 -2.48 4.92
C PRO A 198 22.22 -2.19 6.18
N VAL A 199 20.89 -2.17 6.04
CA VAL A 199 19.97 -1.81 7.13
C VAL A 199 19.43 -3.04 7.86
N ALA A 200 19.41 -4.20 7.20
CA ALA A 200 18.88 -5.46 7.72
C ALA A 200 19.37 -5.82 9.15
N PRO A 201 20.68 -5.71 9.50
CA PRO A 201 21.14 -5.94 10.87
C PRO A 201 20.55 -4.96 11.89
N LEU A 202 20.34 -3.70 11.51
CA LEU A 202 19.75 -2.68 12.37
C LEU A 202 18.27 -2.93 12.60
N VAL A 203 17.54 -3.39 11.57
CA VAL A 203 16.14 -3.81 11.72
C VAL A 203 16.02 -5.00 12.68
N LYS A 204 16.89 -6.01 12.54
CA LYS A 204 16.93 -7.16 13.46
C LYS A 204 17.17 -6.71 14.91
N ARG A 205 18.17 -5.84 15.12
CA ARG A 205 18.47 -5.30 16.44
C ARG A 205 17.28 -4.54 17.04
N ALA A 206 16.59 -3.70 16.25
CA ALA A 206 15.40 -2.98 16.71
C ALA A 206 14.26 -3.95 17.06
N TYR A 207 14.03 -4.98 16.25
CA TYR A 207 13.04 -6.02 16.53
C TYR A 207 13.32 -6.77 17.83
N GLU A 208 14.58 -7.16 18.07
CA GLU A 208 15.00 -7.83 19.31
C GLU A 208 14.82 -6.91 20.53
N GLN A 209 15.19 -5.64 20.42
CA GLN A 209 15.01 -4.64 21.47
C GLN A 209 13.53 -4.32 21.75
N ALA A 210 12.67 -4.45 20.73
CA ALA A 210 11.22 -4.36 20.86
C ALA A 210 10.57 -5.63 21.47
N GLY A 211 11.37 -6.56 22.00
CA GLY A 211 10.87 -7.80 22.61
C GLY A 211 10.56 -8.90 21.60
N SER A 212 11.10 -8.84 20.39
CA SER A 212 10.90 -9.83 19.33
C SER A 212 9.42 -10.04 18.97
N TYR A 213 8.70 -8.94 18.78
CA TYR A 213 7.28 -8.94 18.44
C TYR A 213 7.02 -8.45 17.00
N PRO A 214 6.18 -9.15 16.21
CA PRO A 214 5.49 -10.40 16.52
C PRO A 214 6.42 -11.61 16.33
N ALA A 215 6.00 -12.79 16.80
CA ALA A 215 6.72 -14.04 16.55
C ALA A 215 6.84 -14.34 15.04
N LEU A 216 7.81 -15.19 14.67
CA LEU A 216 8.13 -15.47 13.27
C LEU A 216 6.92 -16.00 12.48
N GLU A 217 6.09 -16.81 13.13
CA GLU A 217 4.89 -17.43 12.58
C GLU A 217 3.88 -16.39 12.07
N GLU A 218 3.80 -15.23 12.72
CA GLU A 218 2.90 -14.14 12.32
C GLU A 218 3.35 -13.49 11.00
N PHE A 219 4.66 -13.38 10.76
CA PHE A 219 5.19 -12.95 9.47
C PHE A 219 4.91 -13.97 8.35
N LEU A 220 4.84 -15.26 8.69
CA LEU A 220 4.65 -16.34 7.71
C LEU A 220 3.18 -16.74 7.51
N LYS A 221 2.26 -16.11 8.25
CA LYS A 221 0.84 -16.42 8.21
C LYS A 221 0.23 -16.11 6.85
N LYS A 222 -0.31 -17.14 6.19
CA LYS A 222 -0.88 -17.05 4.83
C LYS A 222 -2.33 -16.57 4.81
N GLU A 223 -3.10 -16.90 5.83
CA GLU A 223 -4.52 -16.55 5.94
C GLU A 223 -4.66 -15.17 6.59
N THR A 224 -4.22 -14.15 5.87
CA THR A 224 -4.22 -12.76 6.31
C THR A 224 -4.69 -11.86 5.18
N PRO A 225 -5.29 -10.69 5.47
CA PRO A 225 -5.76 -9.77 4.45
C PRO A 225 -4.63 -8.96 3.80
N ASP A 226 -3.36 -9.30 4.07
CA ASP A 226 -2.18 -8.58 3.62
C ASP A 226 -1.03 -9.52 3.20
N PHE A 227 -0.14 -9.01 2.36
CA PHE A 227 1.01 -9.77 1.88
C PHE A 227 2.09 -9.79 2.93
N ARG A 228 2.45 -10.99 3.36
CA ARG A 228 3.51 -11.24 4.33
C ARG A 228 4.51 -12.26 3.82
N GLY A 229 5.61 -12.37 4.54
CA GLY A 229 6.64 -13.37 4.35
C GLY A 229 7.81 -13.05 5.26
N TYR A 230 8.98 -13.59 4.95
CA TYR A 230 10.15 -13.39 5.80
C TYR A 230 10.47 -11.90 5.99
N PRO A 231 10.81 -11.48 7.22
CA PRO A 231 11.19 -10.10 7.51
C PRO A 231 12.51 -9.74 6.80
N SER A 232 12.75 -8.44 6.65
CA SER A 232 13.90 -7.87 5.92
C SER A 232 15.27 -8.16 6.49
N TRP A 233 15.37 -8.74 7.69
CA TRP A 233 16.64 -9.26 8.21
C TRP A 233 16.92 -10.72 7.88
N MET A 234 15.98 -11.40 7.20
CA MET A 234 16.10 -12.78 6.73
C MET A 234 16.10 -12.81 5.19
N LEU A 235 16.85 -11.89 4.55
CA LEU A 235 16.89 -11.71 3.10
C LEU A 235 17.29 -13.00 2.35
N ASP A 236 18.13 -13.83 2.97
CA ASP A 236 18.58 -15.12 2.45
C ASP A 236 17.45 -16.16 2.34
N ARG A 237 16.33 -15.92 3.02
CA ARG A 237 15.16 -16.81 3.06
C ARG A 237 14.05 -16.38 2.11
N TRP A 238 14.21 -15.26 1.41
CA TRP A 238 13.17 -14.70 0.57
C TRP A 238 12.88 -15.57 -0.66
N ASP A 239 11.60 -15.88 -0.88
CA ASP A 239 11.12 -16.56 -2.08
C ASP A 239 10.66 -15.55 -3.13
N MET A 240 11.63 -15.03 -3.87
CA MET A 240 11.36 -14.05 -4.93
C MET A 240 10.50 -14.61 -6.07
N LYS A 241 10.45 -15.93 -6.28
CA LYS A 241 9.71 -16.53 -7.39
C LYS A 241 8.21 -16.48 -7.12
N ARG A 242 7.79 -16.70 -5.88
CA ARG A 242 6.39 -16.58 -5.43
C ARG A 242 5.72 -15.27 -5.84
N TRP A 243 6.49 -14.19 -5.92
CA TRP A 243 5.98 -12.84 -6.10
C TRP A 243 6.09 -12.30 -7.54
N ARG A 244 6.69 -13.06 -8.46
CA ARG A 244 6.86 -12.61 -9.84
C ARG A 244 5.52 -12.63 -10.55
N LEU A 245 5.14 -11.46 -11.07
CA LEU A 245 4.11 -11.38 -12.10
C LEU A 245 4.75 -11.83 -13.42
N GLU A 246 4.23 -12.91 -13.98
CA GLU A 246 4.50 -13.33 -15.37
C GLU A 246 3.85 -12.36 -16.36
#